data_AF-A0A329THL3-F1
#
_entry.id   AF-A0A329THL3-F1
#
_cell.length_a   1.000
_cell.length_b   1.000
_cell.length_c   1.000
_cell.angle_alpha   90.00
_cell.angle_beta   90.00
_cell.angle_gamma   90.00
#
_symmetry.space_group_name_H-M   'P 1'
#
loop_
_entity.id
_entity.type
_entity.pdbx_description
1 polymer ?
#
loop_
_entity_poly.entity_id
_entity_poly.type
_entity_poly.pdbx_seq_one_letter_code
_entity_poly.pdbx_strand_id
1 'polypeptide(L)'
;MNAAQRRKVILERLTEANAPLSASVLAGELGVSRQIVVGDVALLRASGTQIDATPRGYQLHPAARGYTGILACVHSTADQMREELYTVVDQGGIVVDVAVENPLYGELRGNLNLASRYDVDHFIQQAADTPECLLSRMTGGVHLHTLSCPTPEAFRRIEAALDAKGLLYKKEE
;
A
#
# COMPACT_ATOMS: atom_id res chain seq x y z
N MET A 1 -25.47 -20.86 -7.65
CA MET A 1 -24.89 -20.20 -6.45
C MET A 1 -25.46 -18.79 -6.34
N ASN A 2 -25.92 -18.36 -5.16
CA ASN A 2 -26.41 -16.98 -4.96
C ASN A 2 -25.26 -16.00 -4.64
N ALA A 3 -25.54 -14.70 -4.67
CA ALA A 3 -24.49 -13.68 -4.52
C ALA A 3 -23.82 -13.69 -3.13
N ALA A 4 -24.57 -13.99 -2.06
CA ALA A 4 -24.02 -14.04 -0.71
C ALA A 4 -23.07 -15.24 -0.52
N GLN A 5 -23.46 -16.42 -1.02
CA GLN A 5 -22.62 -17.62 -1.04
C GLN A 5 -21.36 -17.38 -1.86
N ARG A 6 -21.48 -16.73 -3.02
CA ARG A 6 -20.32 -16.41 -3.87
C ARG A 6 -19.31 -15.51 -3.16
N ARG A 7 -19.77 -14.45 -2.48
CA ARG A 7 -18.91 -13.58 -1.68
C ARG A 7 -18.20 -14.34 -0.55
N LYS A 8 -18.90 -15.29 0.09
CA LYS A 8 -18.29 -16.14 1.11
C LYS A 8 -17.15 -17.00 0.54
N VAL A 9 -17.38 -17.64 -0.61
CA VAL A 9 -16.34 -18.45 -1.26
C VAL A 9 -15.16 -17.58 -1.72
N ILE A 10 -15.42 -16.39 -2.28
CA ILE A 10 -14.35 -15.44 -2.64
C ILE A 10 -13.50 -15.11 -1.41
N LEU A 11 -14.13 -14.81 -0.28
CA LEU A 11 -13.41 -14.50 0.96
C LEU A 11 -12.58 -15.69 1.47
N GLU A 12 -13.15 -16.89 1.49
CA GLU A 12 -12.44 -18.13 1.87
C GLU A 12 -11.21 -18.34 0.98
N ARG A 13 -11.35 -18.20 -0.34
CA ARG A 13 -10.23 -18.35 -1.29
C ARG A 13 -9.15 -17.30 -1.12
N LEU A 14 -9.52 -16.05 -0.85
CA LEU A 14 -8.55 -15.00 -0.54
C LEU A 14 -7.86 -15.23 0.80
N THR A 15 -8.50 -15.92 1.75
CA THR A 15 -7.95 -16.22 3.07
C THR A 15 -6.92 -17.34 2.99
N GLU A 16 -7.18 -18.36 2.16
CA GLU A 16 -6.32 -19.53 1.98
C GLU A 16 -5.14 -19.28 1.01
N ALA A 17 -5.24 -18.23 0.18
CA ALA A 17 -4.24 -17.95 -0.83
C ALA A 17 -2.98 -17.31 -0.24
N ASN A 18 -1.82 -17.93 -0.52
CA ASN A 18 -0.50 -17.37 -0.17
C ASN A 18 0.00 -16.31 -1.17
N ALA A 19 -0.77 -16.01 -2.22
CA ALA A 19 -0.44 -15.04 -3.25
C ALA A 19 -1.71 -14.38 -3.81
N PRO A 20 -1.62 -13.17 -4.41
CA PRO A 20 -2.77 -12.51 -5.02
C PRO A 20 -3.50 -13.39 -6.05
N LEU A 21 -4.84 -13.41 -5.98
CA LEU A 21 -5.71 -14.12 -6.90
C LEU A 21 -6.35 -13.15 -7.90
N SER A 22 -6.13 -13.35 -9.19
CA SER A 22 -6.75 -12.49 -10.20
C SER A 22 -8.28 -12.66 -10.25
N ALA A 23 -8.98 -11.58 -10.62
CA ALA A 23 -10.43 -11.61 -10.84
C ALA A 23 -10.85 -12.67 -11.88
N SER A 24 -10.00 -12.93 -12.88
CA SER A 24 -10.26 -13.94 -13.91
C SER A 24 -10.15 -15.37 -13.38
N VAL A 25 -9.20 -15.64 -12.46
CA VAL A 25 -9.05 -16.97 -11.82
C VAL A 25 -10.28 -17.27 -10.96
N LEU A 26 -10.65 -16.34 -10.07
CA LEU A 26 -11.84 -16.47 -9.23
C LEU A 26 -13.12 -16.63 -10.07
N ALA A 27 -13.22 -15.91 -11.19
CA ALA A 27 -14.36 -16.00 -12.10
C ALA A 27 -14.50 -17.39 -12.74
N GLY A 28 -13.38 -17.96 -13.21
CA GLY A 28 -13.33 -19.30 -13.79
C GLY A 28 -13.76 -20.39 -12.80
N GLU A 29 -13.28 -20.32 -11.57
CA GLU A 29 -13.61 -21.28 -10.52
C GLU A 29 -15.07 -21.21 -10.07
N LEU A 30 -15.64 -20.00 -10.07
CA LEU A 30 -17.01 -19.74 -9.63
C LEU A 30 -18.04 -19.83 -10.77
N GLY A 31 -17.60 -20.05 -12.01
CA GLY A 31 -18.46 -20.12 -13.19
C GLY A 31 -19.20 -18.82 -13.49
N VAL A 32 -18.57 -17.67 -13.21
CA VAL A 32 -19.16 -16.32 -13.43
C VAL A 32 -18.24 -15.47 -14.30
N SER A 33 -18.71 -14.28 -14.71
CA SER A 33 -17.86 -13.33 -15.42
C SER A 33 -16.90 -12.61 -14.46
N ARG A 34 -15.77 -12.14 -15.00
CA ARG A 34 -14.83 -11.27 -14.26
C ARG A 34 -15.55 -10.07 -13.61
N GLN A 35 -16.51 -9.47 -14.31
CA GLN A 35 -17.22 -8.29 -13.83
C GLN A 35 -18.09 -8.56 -12.60
N ILE A 36 -18.63 -9.78 -12.49
CA ILE A 36 -19.37 -10.21 -11.29
C ILE A 36 -18.42 -10.29 -10.09
N VAL A 37 -17.23 -10.88 -10.26
CA VAL A 37 -16.20 -10.96 -9.20
C VAL A 37 -15.74 -9.57 -8.77
N VAL A 38 -15.50 -8.65 -9.72
CA VAL A 38 -15.14 -7.26 -9.41
C VAL A 38 -16.21 -6.59 -8.54
N GLY A 39 -17.49 -6.76 -8.89
CA GLY A 39 -18.60 -6.22 -8.11
C GLY A 39 -18.72 -6.83 -6.71
N ASP A 40 -18.52 -8.15 -6.58
CA ASP A 40 -18.57 -8.83 -5.29
C ASP A 40 -17.42 -8.43 -4.35
N VAL A 41 -16.21 -8.27 -4.89
CA VAL A 41 -15.07 -7.77 -4.12
C VAL A 41 -15.30 -6.32 -3.70
N ALA A 42 -15.90 -5.48 -4.55
CA ALA A 42 -16.28 -4.11 -4.17
C ALA A 42 -17.27 -4.10 -3.00
N LEU A 43 -18.27 -4.98 -3.00
CA LEU A 43 -19.22 -5.12 -1.89
C LEU A 43 -18.55 -5.66 -0.61
N LEU A 44 -17.63 -6.62 -0.72
CA LEU A 44 -16.85 -7.11 0.43
C LEU A 44 -16.01 -5.98 1.05
N ARG A 45 -15.36 -5.16 0.23
CA ARG A 45 -14.64 -3.97 0.69
C ARG A 45 -15.55 -2.96 1.37
N ALA A 46 -16.72 -2.67 0.79
CA ALA A 46 -17.73 -1.78 1.37
C ALA A 46 -18.25 -2.29 2.73
N SER A 47 -18.25 -3.61 2.95
CA SER A 47 -18.60 -4.23 4.23
C SER A 47 -17.47 -4.23 5.29
N GLY A 48 -16.32 -3.60 4.98
CA GLY A 48 -15.18 -3.48 5.89
C GLY A 48 -14.12 -4.57 5.75
N THR A 49 -14.27 -5.49 4.78
CA THR A 49 -13.23 -6.49 4.50
C THR A 49 -12.03 -5.81 3.85
N GLN A 50 -10.86 -5.95 4.45
CA GLN A 50 -9.60 -5.38 3.95
C GLN A 50 -9.07 -6.22 2.78
N ILE A 51 -9.50 -5.93 1.56
CA ILE A 51 -9.04 -6.61 0.34
C ILE A 51 -8.24 -5.62 -0.50
N ASP A 52 -6.97 -5.92 -0.72
CA ASP A 52 -6.10 -5.16 -1.62
C ASP A 52 -6.35 -5.56 -3.07
N ALA A 53 -6.39 -4.57 -3.95
CA ALA A 53 -6.43 -4.76 -5.39
C ALA A 53 -5.08 -4.37 -5.98
N THR A 54 -4.30 -5.36 -6.40
CA THR A 54 -2.99 -5.16 -7.04
C THR A 54 -3.06 -5.52 -8.53
N PRO A 55 -2.09 -5.09 -9.36
CA PRO A 55 -1.99 -5.56 -10.75
C PRO A 55 -1.90 -7.09 -10.87
N ARG A 56 -1.44 -7.79 -9.82
CA ARG A 56 -1.29 -9.25 -9.76
C ARG A 56 -2.57 -9.97 -9.31
N GLY A 57 -3.53 -9.26 -8.72
CA GLY A 57 -4.80 -9.82 -8.25
C GLY A 57 -5.27 -9.24 -6.92
N TYR A 58 -6.33 -9.83 -6.40
CA TYR A 58 -6.87 -9.54 -5.07
C TYR A 58 -6.15 -10.34 -4.00
N GLN A 59 -5.91 -9.73 -2.86
CA GLN A 59 -5.36 -10.40 -1.68
C GLN A 59 -6.09 -9.88 -0.44
N LEU A 60 -6.39 -10.78 0.49
CA LEU A 60 -6.82 -10.35 1.82
C LEU A 60 -5.61 -9.68 2.51
N HIS A 61 -5.79 -8.45 2.94
CA HIS A 61 -4.85 -7.80 3.80
C HIS A 61 -4.72 -8.69 5.05
N PRO A 62 -3.51 -9.15 5.43
CA PRO A 62 -3.36 -10.03 6.57
C PRO A 62 -4.00 -9.38 7.80
N ALA A 63 -4.90 -10.12 8.47
CA ALA A 63 -5.49 -9.68 9.73
C ALA A 63 -4.36 -9.25 10.66
N ALA A 64 -4.41 -8.00 11.14
CA ALA A 64 -3.33 -7.28 11.78
C ALA A 64 -2.52 -8.13 12.79
N ARG A 65 -1.48 -8.79 12.29
CA ARG A 65 -0.32 -9.23 13.06
C ARG A 65 0.79 -8.26 12.73
N GLY A 66 0.73 -7.10 13.37
CA GLY A 66 1.70 -6.05 13.13
C GLY A 66 1.36 -4.77 13.87
N TYR A 67 2.34 -3.87 13.91
CA TYR A 67 2.20 -2.49 14.32
C TYR A 67 2.04 -1.62 13.07
N THR A 68 1.07 -0.70 13.09
CA THR A 68 0.93 0.31 12.04
C THR A 68 1.18 1.68 12.65
N GLY A 69 2.04 2.46 12.00
CA GLY A 69 2.34 3.83 12.40
C GLY A 69 2.41 4.75 11.19
N ILE A 70 2.31 6.05 11.44
CA ILE A 70 2.40 7.09 10.41
C ILE A 70 3.69 7.87 10.67
N LEU A 71 4.48 8.10 9.62
CA LEU A 71 5.65 8.97 9.66
C LEU A 71 5.46 10.15 8.71
N ALA A 72 5.88 11.33 9.16
CA ALA A 72 6.03 12.49 8.30
C ALA A 72 7.44 12.48 7.72
N CYS A 73 7.53 12.44 6.41
CA CYS A 73 8.76 12.35 5.66
C CYS A 73 8.94 13.55 4.74
N VAL A 74 10.19 13.77 4.33
CA VAL A 74 10.55 14.83 3.39
C VAL A 74 11.65 14.37 2.45
N HIS A 75 11.42 14.54 1.15
CA HIS A 75 12.44 14.34 0.13
C HIS A 75 12.13 15.14 -1.14
N SER A 76 13.14 15.50 -1.91
CA SER A 76 12.97 16.30 -3.14
C SER A 76 13.45 15.59 -4.41
N THR A 77 14.21 14.49 -4.29
CA THR A 77 14.82 13.78 -5.41
C THR A 77 14.34 12.34 -5.50
N ALA A 78 14.40 11.77 -6.72
CA ALA A 78 14.06 10.36 -6.94
C ALA A 78 15.02 9.41 -6.21
N ASP A 79 16.28 9.80 -6.03
CA ASP A 79 17.26 9.01 -5.29
C ASP A 79 16.95 8.98 -3.80
N GLN A 80 16.54 10.11 -3.21
CA GLN A 80 16.07 10.17 -1.81
C GLN A 80 14.78 9.37 -1.62
N MET A 81 13.83 9.44 -2.57
CA MET A 81 12.63 8.61 -2.54
C MET A 81 12.98 7.11 -2.55
N ARG A 82 13.89 6.69 -3.44
CA ARG A 82 14.36 5.30 -3.46
C ARG A 82 15.02 4.91 -2.14
N GLU A 83 15.89 5.77 -1.61
CA GLU A 83 16.58 5.53 -0.35
C GLU A 83 15.62 5.43 0.84
N GLU A 84 14.59 6.27 0.90
CA GLU A 84 13.53 6.21 1.90
C GLU A 84 12.79 4.87 1.82
N LEU A 85 12.22 4.56 0.65
CA LEU A 85 11.40 3.37 0.46
C LEU A 85 12.21 2.09 0.72
N TYR A 86 13.47 2.06 0.27
CA TYR A 86 14.41 0.98 0.61
C TYR A 86 14.65 0.86 2.12
N THR A 87 14.86 1.99 2.81
CA THR A 87 15.10 1.99 4.26
C THR A 87 13.94 1.34 5.01
N VAL A 88 12.70 1.57 4.58
CA VAL A 88 11.52 0.93 5.16
C VAL A 88 11.51 -0.57 4.90
N VAL A 89 11.60 -1.00 3.63
CA VAL A 89 11.47 -2.42 3.27
C VAL A 89 12.64 -3.27 3.74
N ASP A 90 13.85 -2.71 3.83
CA ASP A 90 15.05 -3.39 4.33
C ASP A 90 14.94 -3.73 5.83
N GLN A 91 14.13 -2.98 6.57
CA GLN A 91 13.85 -3.24 7.99
C GLN A 91 12.62 -4.14 8.19
N GLY A 92 12.07 -4.69 7.10
CA GLY A 92 10.88 -5.54 7.11
C GLY A 92 9.57 -4.78 7.28
N GLY A 93 9.58 -3.47 6.99
CA GLY A 93 8.37 -2.66 6.92
C GLY A 93 7.68 -2.73 5.56
N ILE A 94 6.41 -2.38 5.53
CA ILE A 94 5.60 -2.24 4.32
C ILE A 94 5.15 -0.79 4.23
N VAL A 95 5.43 -0.13 3.10
CA VAL A 95 4.90 1.20 2.79
C VAL A 95 3.48 1.01 2.24
N VAL A 96 2.48 1.23 3.07
CA VAL A 96 1.07 0.96 2.73
C VAL A 96 0.55 2.02 1.76
N ASP A 97 0.79 3.28 2.08
CA ASP A 97 0.35 4.41 1.28
C ASP A 97 1.26 5.63 1.45
N VAL A 98 1.01 6.62 0.60
CA VAL A 98 1.51 7.99 0.71
C VAL A 98 0.35 8.96 0.75
N ALA A 99 0.42 9.96 1.62
CA ALA A 99 -0.58 11.02 1.72
C ALA A 99 0.06 12.41 1.73
N VAL A 100 -0.62 13.38 1.14
CA VAL A 100 -0.22 14.80 1.13
C VAL A 100 -1.42 15.70 1.37
N GLU A 101 -1.15 16.87 1.92
CA GLU A 101 -2.15 17.91 2.08
C GLU A 101 -2.39 18.65 0.76
N ASN A 102 -3.66 18.90 0.45
CA ASN A 102 -4.13 19.60 -0.73
C ASN A 102 -5.12 20.70 -0.31
N PRO A 103 -4.94 21.96 -0.73
CA PRO A 103 -5.80 23.07 -0.33
C PRO A 103 -7.30 22.93 -0.69
N LEU A 104 -7.62 22.15 -1.73
CA LEU A 104 -8.99 21.96 -2.21
C LEU A 104 -9.63 20.68 -1.65
N TYR A 105 -8.87 19.59 -1.61
CA TYR A 105 -9.38 18.26 -1.26
C TYR A 105 -9.07 17.82 0.17
N GLY A 106 -8.27 18.59 0.92
CA GLY A 106 -7.82 18.22 2.26
C GLY A 106 -6.66 17.23 2.19
N GLU A 107 -6.92 15.94 2.33
CA GLU A 107 -5.90 14.88 2.22
C GLU A 107 -6.06 14.13 0.89
N LEU A 108 -4.98 14.04 0.10
CA LEU A 108 -4.89 13.12 -1.03
C LEU A 108 -4.03 11.93 -0.63
N ARG A 109 -4.56 10.72 -0.82
CA ARG A 109 -3.89 9.46 -0.46
C ARG A 109 -3.76 8.53 -1.67
N GLY A 110 -2.57 8.01 -1.88
CA GLY A 110 -2.25 7.01 -2.90
C GLY A 110 -1.78 5.70 -2.26
N ASN A 111 -2.45 4.60 -2.59
CA ASN A 111 -2.04 3.26 -2.14
C ASN A 111 -0.77 2.81 -2.86
N LEU A 112 0.19 2.28 -2.10
CA LEU A 112 1.49 1.82 -2.61
C LEU A 112 1.71 0.33 -2.37
N ASN A 113 1.54 -0.13 -1.14
CA ASN A 113 1.77 -1.52 -0.71
C ASN A 113 3.15 -2.09 -1.13
N LEU A 114 4.23 -1.36 -0.85
CA LEU A 114 5.60 -1.77 -1.18
C LEU A 114 6.21 -2.55 -0.01
N ALA A 115 6.56 -3.81 -0.22
CA ALA A 115 7.06 -4.70 0.83
C ALA A 115 8.48 -5.24 0.57
N SER A 116 9.07 -4.90 -0.58
CA SER A 116 10.39 -5.38 -0.98
C SER A 116 11.11 -4.38 -1.89
N ARG A 117 12.43 -4.49 -2.01
CA ARG A 117 13.20 -3.68 -2.97
C ARG A 117 12.71 -3.85 -4.41
N TYR A 118 12.26 -5.04 -4.77
CA TYR A 118 11.67 -5.29 -6.09
C TYR A 118 10.44 -4.43 -6.34
N ASP A 119 9.53 -4.33 -5.36
CA ASP A 119 8.33 -3.48 -5.48
C ASP A 119 8.72 -2.01 -5.58
N VAL A 120 9.71 -1.58 -4.79
CA VAL A 120 10.24 -0.21 -4.83
C VAL A 120 10.85 0.10 -6.19
N ASP A 121 11.68 -0.78 -6.75
CA ASP A 121 12.29 -0.58 -8.07
C ASP A 121 11.25 -0.44 -9.17
N HIS A 122 10.25 -1.30 -9.15
CA HIS A 122 9.13 -1.23 -10.07
C HIS A 122 8.37 0.09 -9.93
N PHE A 123 8.08 0.52 -8.70
CA PHE A 123 7.43 1.81 -8.44
C PHE A 123 8.26 3.00 -8.92
N ILE A 124 9.56 3.02 -8.64
CA ILE A 124 10.48 4.08 -9.06
C ILE A 124 10.55 4.17 -10.59
N GLN A 125 10.57 3.03 -11.29
CA GLN A 125 10.53 3.01 -12.76
C GLN A 125 9.22 3.62 -13.29
N GLN A 126 8.07 3.25 -12.73
CA GLN A 126 6.78 3.82 -13.11
C GLN A 126 6.69 5.32 -12.81
N ALA A 127 7.25 5.75 -11.68
CA ALA A 127 7.31 7.15 -11.27
C ALA A 127 8.22 7.98 -12.19
N ALA A 128 9.29 7.39 -12.75
CA ALA A 128 10.15 8.05 -13.72
C ALA A 128 9.43 8.33 -15.05
N ASP A 129 8.51 7.45 -15.45
CA ASP A 129 7.70 7.61 -16.65
C ASP A 129 6.54 8.62 -16.44
N THR A 130 6.13 8.87 -15.19
CA THR A 130 5.04 9.79 -14.83
C THR A 130 5.39 10.72 -13.64
N PRO A 131 6.43 11.56 -13.77
CA PRO A 131 6.96 12.34 -12.65
C PRO A 131 5.99 13.43 -12.15
N GLU A 132 5.03 13.85 -12.98
CA GLU A 132 3.95 14.79 -12.65
C GLU A 132 2.99 14.23 -11.58
N CYS A 133 2.87 12.89 -11.49
CA CYS A 133 1.84 12.21 -10.69
C CYS A 133 2.27 11.94 -9.24
N LEU A 134 3.51 12.28 -8.87
CA LEU A 134 4.03 12.07 -7.53
C LEU A 134 3.44 13.07 -6.54
N LEU A 135 2.68 12.56 -5.57
CA LEU A 135 2.03 13.37 -4.54
C LEU A 135 3.01 14.23 -3.75
N SER A 136 4.22 13.72 -3.45
CA SER A 136 5.25 14.46 -2.70
C SER A 136 5.66 15.79 -3.33
N ARG A 137 5.49 15.98 -4.65
CA ARG A 137 5.80 17.24 -5.32
C ARG A 137 4.78 18.34 -5.04
N MET A 138 3.55 17.98 -4.66
CA MET A 138 2.47 18.94 -4.41
C MET A 138 2.74 19.81 -3.17
N THR A 139 3.57 19.31 -2.26
CA THR A 139 3.81 19.86 -0.91
C THR A 139 5.29 20.16 -0.67
N GLY A 140 6.06 20.42 -1.75
CA GLY A 140 7.49 20.76 -1.63
C GLY A 140 8.35 19.61 -1.08
N GLY A 141 7.88 18.36 -1.17
CA GLY A 141 8.56 17.17 -0.70
C GLY A 141 8.01 16.59 0.60
N VAL A 142 7.17 17.31 1.35
CA VAL A 142 6.64 16.86 2.65
C VAL A 142 5.43 15.97 2.46
N HIS A 143 5.44 14.76 3.03
CA HIS A 143 4.36 13.81 2.88
C HIS A 143 4.26 12.87 4.07
N LEU A 144 3.16 12.14 4.18
CA LEU A 144 2.93 11.13 5.19
C LEU A 144 3.00 9.74 4.58
N HIS A 145 3.63 8.81 5.30
CA HIS A 145 3.59 7.40 4.98
C HIS A 145 2.91 6.62 6.10
N THR A 146 1.92 5.82 5.75
CA THR A 146 1.43 4.76 6.64
C THR A 146 2.32 3.53 6.46
N LEU A 147 2.99 3.12 7.54
CA LEU A 147 3.89 1.98 7.53
C LEU A 147 3.29 0.83 8.35
N SER A 148 3.30 -0.38 7.79
CA SER A 148 2.99 -1.60 8.52
C SER A 148 4.27 -2.36 8.83
N CYS A 149 4.42 -2.80 10.08
CA CYS A 149 5.61 -3.45 10.60
C CYS A 149 5.21 -4.68 11.43
N PRO A 150 6.09 -5.69 11.57
CA PRO A 150 5.78 -6.85 12.41
C PRO A 150 5.66 -6.50 13.90
N THR A 151 6.42 -5.50 14.39
CA THR A 151 6.40 -5.07 15.80
C THR A 151 6.63 -3.56 15.94
N PRO A 152 6.27 -2.93 17.08
CA PRO A 152 6.57 -1.52 17.36
C PRO A 152 8.08 -1.22 17.37
N GLU A 153 8.91 -2.17 17.79
CA GLU A 153 10.37 -2.02 17.78
C GLU A 153 10.91 -1.94 16.35
N ALA A 154 10.31 -2.69 15.42
CA ALA A 154 10.65 -2.58 14.00
C ALA A 154 10.31 -1.19 13.45
N PHE A 155 9.16 -0.64 13.82
CA PHE A 155 8.79 0.73 13.44
C PHE A 155 9.80 1.76 13.99
N ARG A 156 10.19 1.65 15.26
CA ARG A 156 11.22 2.55 15.85
C ARG A 156 12.58 2.44 15.15
N ARG A 157 12.97 1.24 14.69
CA ARG A 157 14.21 1.08 13.89
C ARG A 157 14.11 1.78 12.54
N ILE A 158 12.95 1.69 11.87
CA ILE A 158 12.69 2.38 10.61
C ILE A 158 12.75 3.89 10.83
N GLU A 159 12.03 4.40 11.83
CA GLU A 159 12.03 5.82 12.20
C GLU A 159 13.47 6.32 12.45
N ALA A 160 14.24 5.62 13.28
CA ALA A 160 15.63 5.99 13.56
C ALA A 160 16.54 5.95 12.31
N ALA A 161 16.34 4.98 11.42
CA ALA A 161 17.11 4.85 10.19
C ALA A 161 16.79 5.97 9.18
N LEU A 162 15.51 6.33 9.06
CA LEU A 162 15.07 7.48 8.24
C LEU A 162 15.57 8.80 8.83
N ASP A 163 15.57 8.92 10.16
CA ASP A 163 16.07 10.12 10.84
C ASP A 163 17.58 10.32 10.61
N ALA A 164 18.36 9.24 10.73
CA ALA A 164 19.80 9.26 10.48
C ALA A 164 20.16 9.67 9.05
N LYS A 165 19.24 9.46 8.09
CA LYS A 165 19.37 9.85 6.68
C LYS A 165 18.81 11.24 6.39
N GLY A 166 18.18 11.91 7.38
CA GLY A 166 17.55 13.21 7.20
C GLY A 166 16.28 13.18 6.34
N LEU A 167 15.59 12.03 6.29
CA LEU A 167 14.39 11.82 5.47
C LEU A 167 13.09 12.02 6.26
N LEU A 168 13.17 12.23 7.57
CA LEU A 168 12.01 12.60 8.39
C LEU A 168 11.78 14.10 8.40
N TYR A 169 10.52 14.50 8.30
CA TYR A 169 10.14 15.90 8.47
C TYR A 169 10.15 16.25 9.96
N LYS A 170 11.06 17.16 10.34
CA LYS A 170 11.10 17.75 11.68
C LYS A 170 10.45 19.12 11.63
N LYS A 171 9.47 19.35 12.50
CA LYS A 171 8.91 20.68 12.69
C LYS A 171 10.04 21.59 13.21
N GLU A 172 10.28 22.73 12.55
CA GLU A 172 11.11 23.78 13.12
C GLU A 172 10.46 24.26 14.43
N GLU A 173 11.25 24.35 15.50
CA GLU A 173 10.83 24.92 16.80
C GLU A 173 10.51 26.41 16.68
#